data_AF-A0A426Y0G6-F1
#
_entry.id   AF-A0A426Y0G6-F1
#
_cell.length_a   1.000
_cell.length_b   1.000
_cell.length_c   1.000
_cell.angle_alpha   90.00
_cell.angle_beta   90.00
_cell.angle_gamma   90.00
#
_symmetry.space_group_name_H-M   'P 1'
#
loop_
_entity.id
_entity.type
_entity.pdbx_description
1 polymer ?
#
loop_
_entity_poly.entity_id
_entity_poly.type
_entity_poly.pdbx_seq_one_letter_code
_entity_poly.pdbx_strand_id
1 'polypeptide(L)' 'MFTCPVCMDALVEPASTICGHIFCLKCIKVSVQAQKKCPTCRRKLTMKSFHHVYLPSSN' A
#
# COMPACT_ATOMS: atom_id res chain seq x y z
N MET A 1 -11.54 -7.76 -7.97
CA MET A 1 -10.68 -8.42 -6.95
C MET A 1 -9.47 -7.54 -6.72
N PHE A 2 -9.25 -7.04 -5.51
CA PHE A 2 -8.12 -6.16 -5.22
C PHE A 2 -6.94 -6.96 -4.63
N THR A 3 -5.83 -7.01 -5.35
CA THR A 3 -4.61 -7.74 -4.97
C THR A 3 -3.48 -6.80 -4.60
N CYS A 4 -2.71 -7.13 -3.58
CA CYS A 4 -1.53 -6.36 -3.20
C CYS A 4 -0.37 -6.63 -4.17
N PRO A 5 0.22 -5.62 -4.82
CA PRO A 5 1.35 -5.83 -5.73
C PRO A 5 2.67 -6.19 -5.03
N VAL A 6 2.71 -6.18 -3.69
CA VAL A 6 3.91 -6.55 -2.90
C VAL A 6 3.89 -8.02 -2.51
N CYS A 7 2.79 -8.51 -1.92
CA CYS A 7 2.66 -9.91 -1.52
C CYS A 7 1.92 -10.78 -2.55
N MET A 8 1.38 -10.18 -3.61
CA MET A 8 0.61 -10.84 -4.68
C MET A 8 -0.64 -11.58 -4.19
N ASP A 9 -1.13 -11.23 -2.99
CA ASP A 9 -2.30 -11.84 -2.35
C ASP A 9 -3.45 -10.83 -2.21
N ALA A 10 -4.59 -11.25 -1.66
CA ALA A 10 -5.70 -10.34 -1.36
C ALA A 10 -5.27 -9.22 -0.42
N LEU A 11 -5.84 -8.02 -0.61
CA LEU A 11 -5.56 -6.90 0.29
C LEU A 11 -6.07 -7.19 1.70
N VAL A 12 -5.16 -7.25 2.66
CA VAL A 12 -5.44 -7.30 4.10
C VAL A 12 -5.15 -5.93 4.70
N GLU A 13 -6.16 -5.32 5.33
CA GLU A 13 -6.11 -3.95 5.85
C GLU A 13 -5.54 -2.97 4.80
N PRO A 14 -6.29 -2.69 3.72
CA PRO A 14 -5.78 -1.90 2.62
C PRO A 14 -5.37 -0.50 3.09
N ALA A 15 -4.19 -0.08 2.65
CA ALA A 15 -3.64 1.24 2.91
C ALA A 15 -3.35 1.92 1.57
N SER A 16 -3.82 3.16 1.43
CA SER A 16 -3.50 4.01 0.29
C SER A 16 -2.30 4.88 0.63
N THR A 17 -1.39 5.01 -0.32
CA THR A 17 -0.29 5.97 -0.27
C THR A 17 -0.74 7.33 -0.79
N ILE A 18 -0.04 8.41 -0.44
CA ILE A 18 -0.30 9.77 -0.99
C ILE A 18 -0.16 9.85 -2.52
N CYS A 19 0.45 8.82 -3.14
CA CYS A 19 0.56 8.71 -4.59
C CYS A 19 -0.57 7.89 -5.22
N GLY A 20 -1.59 7.49 -4.45
CA GLY A 20 -2.80 6.81 -4.92
C GLY A 20 -2.69 5.28 -5.06
N HIS A 21 -1.52 4.69 -4.79
CA HIS A 21 -1.35 3.23 -4.88
C HIS A 21 -1.74 2.54 -3.57
N ILE A 22 -2.36 1.37 -3.68
CA ILE A 22 -2.96 0.62 -2.57
C ILE A 22 -2.21 -0.68 -2.32
N PHE A 23 -1.94 -0.97 -1.06
CA PHE A 23 -1.21 -2.16 -0.61
C PHE A 23 -1.79 -2.67 0.70
N CYS A 24 -1.40 -3.86 1.16
CA CYS A 24 -1.63 -4.24 2.55
C CYS A 24 -0.86 -3.29 3.47
N LEU A 25 -1.45 -2.92 4.60
CA LEU A 25 -0.81 -2.07 5.60
C LEU A 25 0.60 -2.55 5.98
N LYS A 26 0.72 -3.86 6.27
CA LYS A 26 2.00 -4.48 6.62
C LYS A 26 3.03 -4.37 5.48
N CYS A 27 2.58 -4.60 4.25
CA CYS A 27 3.45 -4.58 3.06
C CYS A 27 4.01 -3.18 2.79
N ILE A 28 3.17 -2.15 2.84
CA ILE A 28 3.65 -0.78 2.62
C ILE A 28 4.56 -0.31 3.76
N LYS A 29 4.25 -0.69 5.00
CA LYS A 29 5.08 -0.36 6.17
C LYS A 29 6.51 -0.89 6.04
N VAL A 30 6.66 -2.17 5.70
CA VAL A 30 7.97 -2.81 5.48
C VAL A 30 8.69 -2.17 4.27
N SER A 31 7.98 -1.93 3.16
CA SER A 31 8.56 -1.33 1.96
C SER A 31 9.10 0.09 2.22
N VAL A 32 8.36 0.89 2.98
CA VAL A 32 8.77 2.24 3.36
C VAL A 32 9.94 2.22 4.34
N GLN A 33 9.97 1.29 5.29
CA GLN A 33 11.12 1.10 6.18
C GLN A 33 12.39 0.71 5.42
N ALA A 34 12.28 -0.17 4.42
CA ALA A 34 13.42 -0.65 3.65
C ALA A 34 13.94 0.36 2.62
N GLN A 35 13.04 0.96 1.82
CA GLN A 35 13.43 1.74 0.64
C GLN A 35 12.94 3.19 0.64
N LYS A 36 12.03 3.57 1.55
CA LYS A 36 11.41 4.92 1.61
C LYS A 36 10.80 5.36 0.28
N LYS A 37 10.25 4.42 -0.49
CA LYS A 37 9.66 4.64 -1.82
C LYS A 37 8.42 3.78 -2.01
N CYS A 38 7.52 4.24 -2.87
CA CYS A 38 6.38 3.47 -3.34
C CYS A 38 6.84 2.27 -4.17
N PRO A 39 6.39 1.03 -3.88
CA PRO A 39 6.75 -0.15 -4.66
C PRO A 39 6.36 -0.06 -6.15
N THR A 40 5.27 0.66 -6.47
CA THR A 40 4.75 0.73 -7.85
C THR A 40 5.37 1.86 -8.65
N CYS A 41 5.26 3.10 -8.18
CA CYS A 41 5.70 4.29 -8.95
C CYS A 41 7.02 4.88 -8.47
N ARG A 42 7.67 4.29 -7.46
CA ARG A 42 8.96 4.72 -6.89
C ARG A 42 8.98 6.13 -6.28
N ARG A 43 7.81 6.78 -6.13
CA ARG A 43 7.69 8.07 -5.43
C ARG A 43 8.22 7.95 -4.01
N LYS A 44 8.98 8.95 -3.53
CA LYS A 44 9.50 8.98 -2.15
C LYS A 44 8.31 8.94 -1.17
N LEU A 45 8.39 8.04 -0.20
CA LEU A 45 7.40 7.85 0.85
C LEU A 45 8.07 7.87 2.23
N THR A 46 7.32 8.35 3.21
CA THR A 46 7.67 8.29 4.64
C THR A 46 6.59 7.50 5.39
N MET A 47 6.81 7.23 6.68
CA MET A 47 5.82 6.55 7.53
C MET A 47 4.50 7.32 7.69
N LYS A 48 4.46 8.60 7.30
CA LYS A 48 3.26 9.45 7.28
C LYS A 48 2.63 9.58 5.89
N SER A 49 3.20 8.92 4.88
CA SER A 49 2.81 9.05 3.47
C SER A 49 1.82 7.97 3.01
N PHE A 50 1.19 7.27 3.95
CA PHE A 50 0.14 6.29 3.70
C PHE A 50 -0.84 6.25 4.88
N HIS A 51 -2.09 5.89 4.60
CA HIS A 51 -3.16 5.77 5.59
C HIS A 51 -4.05 4.58 5.26
N HIS A 52 -4.74 4.05 6.28
CA HIS A 52 -5.71 2.98 6.08
C HIS A 52 -6.88 3.52 5.26
N VAL A 53 -7.45 2.66 4.42
CA VAL A 53 -8.64 3.00 3.64
C VAL A 53 -9.65 1.86 3.74
N TYR A 54 -10.92 2.21 3.70
CA TYR A 54 -11.98 1.23 3.51
C TYR A 54 -12.30 1.17 2.02
N LEU A 55 -11.95 0.06 1.38
CA LEU A 55 -12.45 -0.24 0.04
C LEU A 55 -13.77 -0.99 0.18
N PRO A 56 -14.90 -0.46 -0.32
CA PRO A 56 -16.09 -1.26 -0.47
C PRO A 56 -15.75 -2.38 -1.45
N SER A 57 -15.77 -3.63 -0.97
CA SER A 57 -15.64 -4.81 -1.81
C SER A 57 -16.65 -4.68 -2.95
N SER A 58 -16.17 -4.44 -4.16
CA SER A 58 -17.01 -4.41 -5.35
C SER A 58 -17.49 -5.84 -5.57
N ASN A 59 -18.71 -6.13 -5.11
CA ASN A 59 -19.45 -7.34 -5.44
C ASN A 59 -20.13 -7.16 -6.80
#